data_AF-A0A8T6PVB3-F1
#
_entry.id   AF-A0A8T6PVB3-F1
#
_cell.length_a   1.000
_cell.length_b   1.000
_cell.length_c   1.000
_cell.angle_alpha   90.00
_cell.angle_beta   90.00
_cell.angle_gamma   90.00
#
_symmetry.space_group_name_H-M   'P 1'
#
loop_
_entity.id
_entity.type
_entity.pdbx_description
1 polymer ?
#
loop_
_entity_poly.entity_id
_entity_poly.type
_entity_poly.pdbx_seq_one_letter_code
_entity_poly.pdbx_strand_id
1 'polypeptide(L)'
;MAISIKGVNTGVIRKSNNFIALALKIKEPRNKESLFFMSVMELRDLLIALESRLHQKHKLDAAARLQYEQARDKVIKKMAENIPEILVDELKNADINRRVNTLELTDNQGENLTFVLTLHDGSKCELVVNELQIEMLARAIIHAINNAEMRE
;
A
#
# COMPACT_ATOMS: atom_id res chain seq x y z
N MET A 1 -11.03 11.21 -5.90
CA MET A 1 -11.77 10.45 -4.86
C MET A 1 -10.73 9.90 -3.91
N ALA A 2 -10.78 10.29 -2.65
CA ALA A 2 -9.80 9.91 -1.65
C ALA A 2 -10.14 8.57 -0.98
N ILE A 3 -9.18 7.66 -1.01
CA ILE A 3 -9.20 6.31 -0.48
C ILE A 3 -8.30 6.31 0.74
N SER A 4 -8.89 6.18 1.93
CA SER A 4 -8.14 6.01 3.17
C SER A 4 -8.02 4.52 3.50
N ILE A 5 -6.87 4.13 4.03
CA ILE A 5 -6.60 2.72 4.34
C ILE A 5 -7.18 2.39 5.73
N LYS A 6 -8.05 1.39 5.81
CA LYS A 6 -8.49 0.76 7.08
C LYS A 6 -7.81 -0.59 7.30
N GLY A 7 -7.54 -1.30 6.22
CA GLY A 7 -6.80 -2.55 6.20
C GLY A 7 -6.25 -2.78 4.79
N VAL A 8 -5.19 -3.57 4.69
CA VAL A 8 -4.52 -3.85 3.42
C VAL A 8 -4.16 -5.32 3.32
N ASN A 9 -4.26 -5.85 2.11
CA ASN A 9 -3.72 -7.14 1.74
C ASN A 9 -3.00 -7.01 0.41
N THR A 10 -1.96 -7.82 0.22
CA THR A 10 -1.09 -7.75 -0.94
C THR A 10 -0.85 -9.15 -1.49
N GLY A 11 -1.00 -9.30 -2.79
CA GLY A 11 -0.68 -10.54 -3.52
C GLY A 11 0.24 -10.25 -4.69
N VAL A 12 1.14 -11.18 -5.01
CA VAL A 12 1.99 -11.06 -6.20
C VAL A 12 1.34 -11.79 -7.36
N ILE A 13 1.25 -11.11 -8.50
CA ILE A 13 0.88 -11.69 -9.78
C ILE A 13 2.17 -12.00 -10.52
N ARG A 14 2.44 -13.29 -10.72
CA ARG A 14 3.57 -13.79 -11.49
C ARG A 14 3.09 -14.58 -12.70
N LYS A 15 3.86 -14.53 -13.78
CA LYS A 15 3.71 -15.43 -14.91
C LYS A 15 5.00 -16.23 -15.01
N SER A 16 4.91 -17.52 -14.71
CA SER A 16 6.08 -18.39 -14.54
C SER A 16 6.98 -17.85 -13.42
N ASN A 17 8.25 -17.55 -13.69
CA ASN A 17 9.20 -16.95 -12.76
C ASN A 17 9.26 -15.41 -12.80
N ASN A 18 8.49 -14.76 -13.69
CA ASN A 18 8.57 -13.31 -13.83
C ASN A 18 7.47 -12.63 -13.02
N PHE A 19 7.89 -11.69 -12.16
CA PHE A 19 6.98 -10.76 -11.52
C PHE A 19 6.29 -9.90 -12.59
N ILE A 20 4.96 -9.85 -12.56
CA ILE A 20 4.17 -9.04 -13.49
C ILE A 20 3.63 -7.81 -12.79
N ALA A 21 2.99 -8.00 -11.64
CA ALA A 21 2.38 -6.93 -10.86
C ALA A 21 2.15 -7.34 -9.41
N LEU A 22 1.96 -6.36 -8.53
CA LEU A 22 1.45 -6.54 -7.18
C LEU A 22 -0.02 -6.14 -7.13
N ALA A 23 -0.86 -7.06 -6.70
CA ALA A 23 -2.25 -6.82 -6.35
C ALA A 23 -2.30 -6.22 -4.94
N LEU A 24 -2.72 -4.97 -4.82
CA LEU A 24 -2.91 -4.25 -3.57
C LEU A 24 -4.41 -4.10 -3.31
N LYS A 25 -4.92 -4.85 -2.34
CA LYS A 25 -6.31 -4.74 -1.90
C LYS A 25 -6.39 -3.87 -0.66
N ILE A 26 -7.19 -2.82 -0.73
CA ILE A 26 -7.36 -1.82 0.31
C ILE A 26 -8.81 -1.85 0.77
N LYS A 27 -9.00 -1.91 2.09
CA LYS A 27 -10.31 -1.75 2.71
C LYS A 27 -10.49 -0.29 3.12
N GLU A 28 -11.49 0.37 2.56
CA GLU A 28 -11.86 1.77 2.82
C GLU A 28 -12.70 1.93 4.10
N PRO A 29 -12.71 3.11 4.73
CA PRO A 29 -13.75 3.46 5.70
C PRO A 29 -15.11 3.39 4.98
N ARG A 30 -16.09 2.69 5.58
CA ARG A 30 -17.40 2.24 5.00
C ARG A 30 -17.42 0.82 4.41
N ASN A 31 -16.39 0.00 4.69
CA ASN A 31 -16.37 -1.43 4.31
C ASN A 31 -16.39 -1.66 2.78
N LYS A 32 -16.02 -0.64 2.02
CA LYS A 32 -15.77 -0.74 0.58
C LYS A 32 -14.36 -1.29 0.38
N GLU A 33 -14.18 -2.14 -0.62
CA GLU A 33 -12.88 -2.71 -0.96
C GLU A 33 -12.45 -2.23 -2.34
N SER A 34 -11.18 -1.87 -2.45
CA SER A 34 -10.57 -1.41 -3.69
C SER A 34 -9.33 -2.25 -3.97
N LEU A 35 -9.34 -2.96 -5.09
CA LEU A 35 -8.22 -3.74 -5.59
C LEU A 35 -7.48 -2.93 -6.66
N PHE A 36 -6.16 -2.81 -6.54
CA PHE A 36 -5.29 -2.14 -7.49
C PHE A 36 -4.19 -3.07 -7.96
N PHE A 37 -3.76 -2.91 -9.22
CA PHE A 37 -2.63 -3.67 -9.76
C PHE A 37 -1.48 -2.74 -10.08
N MET A 38 -0.36 -2.88 -9.37
CA MET A 38 0.82 -2.04 -9.52
C MET A 38 1.94 -2.79 -10.23
N SER A 39 2.56 -2.15 -11.22
CA SER A 39 3.77 -2.68 -11.87
C SER A 39 5.01 -2.39 -10.99
N VAL A 40 6.17 -2.95 -11.33
CA VAL A 40 7.42 -2.75 -10.58
C VAL A 40 7.79 -1.27 -10.42
N MET A 41 7.56 -0.44 -11.45
CA MET A 41 7.88 0.99 -11.43
C MET A 41 7.04 1.71 -10.35
N GLU A 42 5.71 1.63 -10.45
CA GLU A 42 4.78 2.22 -9.48
C GLU A 42 5.05 1.77 -8.04
N LEU A 43 5.38 0.48 -7.88
CA LEU A 43 5.71 -0.07 -6.59
C LEU A 43 7.01 0.55 -6.03
N ARG A 44 8.02 0.73 -6.88
CA ARG A 44 9.28 1.37 -6.51
C ARG A 44 9.04 2.82 -6.07
N ASP A 45 8.29 3.59 -6.85
CA ASP A 45 7.97 4.99 -6.51
C ASP A 45 7.20 5.08 -5.19
N LEU A 46 6.22 4.19 -4.97
CA LEU A 46 5.51 4.08 -3.70
C LEU A 46 6.47 3.78 -2.54
N LEU A 47 7.31 2.73 -2.67
CA LEU A 47 8.23 2.33 -1.61
C LEU A 47 9.25 3.44 -1.27
N ILE A 48 9.76 4.15 -2.27
CA ILE A 48 10.69 5.28 -2.06
C ILE A 48 10.01 6.40 -1.25
N ALA A 49 8.77 6.75 -1.59
CA ALA A 49 8.03 7.78 -0.85
C ALA A 49 7.73 7.35 0.60
N LEU A 50 7.34 6.09 0.80
CA LEU A 50 7.10 5.50 2.12
C LEU A 50 8.38 5.49 2.98
N GLU A 51 9.50 5.04 2.40
CA GLU A 51 10.80 4.98 3.09
C GLU A 51 11.30 6.38 3.49
N SER A 52 11.19 7.35 2.58
CA SER A 52 11.56 8.75 2.85
C SER A 52 10.85 9.30 4.09
N ARG A 53 9.55 9.02 4.24
CA ARG A 53 8.79 9.44 5.42
C ARG A 53 9.18 8.69 6.69
N LEU A 54 9.37 7.37 6.60
CA LEU A 54 9.87 6.56 7.72
C LEU A 54 11.20 7.11 8.25
N HIS A 55 12.14 7.42 7.35
CA HIS A 55 13.43 7.98 7.72
C HIS A 55 13.32 9.31 8.46
N GLN A 56 12.38 10.18 8.08
CA GLN A 56 12.10 11.43 8.81
C GLN A 56 11.61 11.17 10.23
N LYS A 57 10.76 10.16 10.44
CA LYS A 57 10.24 9.79 11.76
C LYS A 57 11.28 9.10 12.62
N HIS A 58 12.22 8.36 12.03
CA HIS A 58 13.36 7.80 12.75
C HIS A 58 14.33 8.86 13.31
N LYS A 59 14.26 10.11 12.84
CA LYS A 59 15.03 11.24 13.39
C LYS A 59 14.35 11.96 14.57
N LEU A 60 13.17 11.52 14.99
CA LEU A 60 12.46 12.08 16.14
C LEU A 60 13.18 11.78 17.47
N ASP A 61 12.97 12.65 18.44
CA ASP A 61 13.47 12.49 19.81
C ASP A 61 12.92 11.21 20.48
N ALA A 62 13.65 10.64 21.45
CA ALA A 62 13.34 9.36 22.08
C ALA A 62 11.92 9.31 22.66
N ALA A 63 11.42 10.42 23.23
CA ALA A 63 10.07 10.49 23.78
C ALA A 63 8.98 10.47 22.68
N ALA A 64 9.19 11.21 21.59
CA ALA A 64 8.28 11.25 20.45
C ALA A 64 8.28 9.93 19.68
N ARG A 65 9.44 9.27 19.60
CA ARG A 65 9.57 7.93 19.02
C ARG A 65 8.75 6.90 19.79
N LEU A 66 8.80 6.90 21.12
CA LEU A 66 8.01 5.97 21.94
C LEU A 66 6.49 6.16 21.72
N GLN A 67 6.03 7.42 21.66
CA GLN A 67 4.63 7.72 21.37
C GLN A 67 4.23 7.27 19.96
N TYR A 68 5.07 7.51 18.96
CA TYR A 68 4.88 7.05 17.59
C TYR A 68 4.79 5.51 17.54
N GLU A 69 5.70 4.79 18.17
CA GLU A 69 5.71 3.32 18.20
C GLU A 69 4.45 2.75 18.87
N GLN A 70 3.98 3.35 19.96
CA GLN A 70 2.73 2.95 20.63
C GLN A 70 1.49 3.22 19.78
N ALA A 71 1.42 4.40 19.14
CA ALA A 71 0.32 4.74 18.24
C ALA A 71 0.30 3.83 17.01
N ARG A 72 1.48 3.56 16.45
CA ARG A 72 1.70 2.62 15.35
C ARG A 72 1.23 1.22 15.70
N ASP A 73 1.62 0.66 16.85
CA ASP A 73 1.22 -0.70 17.25
C ASP A 73 -0.32 -0.84 17.34
N LYS A 74 -0.99 0.19 17.87
CA LYS A 74 -2.47 0.24 17.91
C LYS A 74 -3.07 0.25 16.51
N VAL A 75 -2.50 1.02 15.58
CA VAL A 75 -2.97 1.08 14.19
C VAL A 75 -2.71 -0.24 13.47
N ILE A 76 -1.53 -0.84 13.64
CA ILE A 76 -1.18 -2.15 13.07
C ILE A 76 -2.17 -3.22 13.52
N LYS A 77 -2.48 -3.29 14.82
CA LYS A 77 -3.50 -4.22 15.35
C LYS A 77 -4.86 -4.01 14.68
N LYS A 78 -5.33 -2.77 14.61
CA LYS A 78 -6.60 -2.44 13.93
C LYS A 78 -6.59 -2.82 12.46
N MET A 79 -5.48 -2.61 11.76
CA MET A 79 -5.35 -2.99 10.35
C MET A 79 -5.34 -4.49 10.18
N ALA A 80 -4.68 -5.23 11.08
CA ALA A 80 -4.65 -6.69 11.08
C ALA A 80 -6.05 -7.31 11.28
N GLU A 81 -6.89 -6.69 12.11
CA GLU A 81 -8.29 -7.09 12.30
C GLU A 81 -9.19 -6.75 11.08
N ASN A 82 -8.72 -5.88 10.18
CA ASN A 82 -9.48 -5.41 9.02
C ASN A 82 -8.84 -5.81 7.69
N ILE A 83 -7.97 -6.82 7.67
CA ILE A 83 -7.33 -7.29 6.44
C ILE A 83 -8.43 -7.76 5.45
N PRO A 84 -8.51 -7.16 4.25
CA PRO A 84 -9.41 -7.64 3.21
C PRO A 84 -8.91 -8.97 2.64
N GLU A 85 -9.81 -9.90 2.35
CA GLU A 85 -9.44 -11.16 1.72
C GLU A 85 -9.20 -10.94 0.22
N ILE A 86 -8.10 -11.46 -0.33
CA ILE A 86 -7.88 -11.49 -1.78
C ILE A 86 -8.39 -12.83 -2.29
N LEU A 87 -9.51 -12.81 -3.01
CA LEU A 87 -10.09 -14.01 -3.60
C LEU A 87 -9.38 -14.37 -4.91
N VAL A 88 -9.17 -15.66 -5.15
CA VAL A 88 -8.60 -16.15 -6.41
C VAL A 88 -9.44 -15.73 -7.61
N ASP A 89 -10.76 -15.64 -7.44
CA ASP A 89 -11.67 -15.19 -8.49
C ASP A 89 -11.42 -13.72 -8.90
N GLU A 90 -11.12 -12.84 -7.95
CA GLU A 90 -10.78 -11.43 -8.24
C GLU A 90 -9.45 -11.29 -9.00
N LEU A 91 -8.54 -12.26 -8.81
CA LEU A 91 -7.29 -12.30 -9.58
C LEU A 91 -7.49 -12.89 -10.97
N LYS A 92 -8.43 -13.84 -11.13
CA LYS A 92 -8.79 -14.42 -12.43
C LYS A 92 -9.58 -13.44 -13.30
N ASN A 93 -10.49 -12.69 -12.67
CA ASN A 93 -11.30 -11.64 -13.29
C ASN A 93 -10.68 -10.26 -13.04
N ALA A 94 -9.34 -10.18 -13.05
CA ALA A 94 -8.62 -8.94 -12.78
C ALA A 94 -9.04 -7.87 -13.79
N ASP A 95 -9.69 -6.82 -13.29
CA ASP A 95 -10.13 -5.70 -14.11
C ASP A 95 -8.91 -4.87 -14.52
N ILE A 96 -8.61 -4.85 -15.82
CA ILE A 96 -7.46 -4.15 -16.39
C ILE A 96 -7.51 -2.64 -16.13
N ASN A 97 -8.71 -2.06 -15.98
CA ASN A 97 -8.87 -0.64 -15.67
C ASN A 97 -8.33 -0.32 -14.27
N ARG A 98 -8.32 -1.28 -13.35
CA ARG A 98 -7.75 -1.09 -12.00
C ARG A 98 -6.22 -1.20 -11.95
N ARG A 99 -5.57 -1.35 -13.10
CA ARG A 99 -4.12 -1.25 -13.21
C ARG A 99 -3.68 0.19 -13.03
N VAL A 100 -2.71 0.41 -12.15
CA VAL A 100 -2.06 1.69 -11.93
C VAL A 100 -1.01 1.87 -13.03
N ASN A 101 -1.20 2.94 -13.82
CA ASN A 101 -0.26 3.36 -14.86
C ASN A 101 0.75 4.39 -14.34
N THR A 102 0.35 5.24 -13.38
CA THR A 102 1.20 6.28 -12.81
C THR A 102 0.81 6.57 -11.37
N LEU A 103 1.80 6.81 -10.51
CA LEU A 103 1.69 7.06 -9.09
C LEU A 103 2.49 8.31 -8.76
N GLU A 104 1.83 9.34 -8.28
CA GLU A 104 2.43 10.63 -7.98
C GLU A 104 2.17 11.01 -6.53
N LEU A 105 3.20 11.35 -5.77
CA LEU A 105 3.05 11.92 -4.43
C LEU A 105 2.66 13.40 -4.58
N THR A 106 1.40 13.73 -4.32
CA THR A 106 0.87 15.09 -4.46
C THR A 106 0.84 15.88 -3.16
N ASP A 107 0.72 15.18 -2.03
CA ASP A 107 0.78 15.80 -0.71
C ASP A 107 1.59 14.94 0.26
N ASN A 108 2.45 15.60 1.03
CA ASN A 108 3.26 15.00 2.09
C ASN A 108 3.29 15.95 3.31
N GLN A 109 2.19 16.68 3.53
CA GLN A 109 2.09 17.66 4.59
C GLN A 109 1.35 17.05 5.80
N GLY A 110 1.80 17.38 7.01
CA GLY A 110 1.20 16.84 8.23
C GLY A 110 1.49 15.36 8.44
N GLU A 111 0.49 14.57 8.83
CA GLU A 111 0.63 13.15 9.21
C GLU A 111 0.25 12.16 8.10
N ASN A 112 -0.19 12.66 6.94
CA ASN A 112 -0.69 11.84 5.83
C ASN A 112 0.13 12.09 4.56
N LEU A 113 0.28 11.04 3.76
CA LEU A 113 0.79 11.12 2.40
C LEU A 113 -0.36 10.86 1.44
N THR A 114 -0.54 11.73 0.47
CA THR A 114 -1.54 11.58 -0.58
C THR A 114 -0.86 11.26 -1.89
N PHE A 115 -1.21 10.10 -2.44
CA PHE A 115 -0.73 9.62 -3.73
C PHE A 115 -1.86 9.69 -4.74
N VAL A 116 -1.64 10.29 -5.91
CA VAL A 116 -2.57 10.20 -7.02
C VAL A 116 -2.19 8.99 -7.88
N LEU A 117 -3.09 8.01 -7.91
CA LEU A 117 -3.05 6.83 -8.77
C LEU A 117 -3.82 7.15 -10.06
N THR A 118 -3.12 7.20 -11.18
CA THR A 118 -3.74 7.23 -12.50
C THR A 118 -3.93 5.80 -12.98
N LEU A 119 -5.19 5.42 -13.12
CA LEU A 119 -5.62 4.10 -13.56
C LEU A 119 -5.56 3.97 -15.09
N HIS A 120 -5.63 2.73 -15.57
CA HIS A 120 -5.51 2.43 -17.00
C HIS A 120 -6.65 3.03 -17.84
N ASP A 121 -7.84 3.19 -17.28
CA ASP A 121 -8.97 3.87 -17.96
C ASP A 121 -8.84 5.41 -17.98
N GLY A 122 -7.78 5.95 -17.37
CA GLY A 122 -7.56 7.40 -17.22
C GLY A 122 -8.19 7.99 -15.97
N SER A 123 -8.97 7.21 -15.20
CA SER A 123 -9.49 7.64 -13.90
C SER A 123 -8.37 7.92 -12.91
N LYS A 124 -8.55 8.95 -12.08
CA LYS A 124 -7.61 9.31 -11.01
C LYS A 124 -8.22 9.00 -9.65
N CYS A 125 -7.47 8.29 -8.82
CA CYS A 125 -7.82 7.95 -7.45
C CYS A 125 -6.75 8.50 -6.51
N GLU A 126 -7.15 9.08 -5.38
CA GLU A 126 -6.21 9.58 -4.38
C GLU A 126 -6.11 8.53 -3.28
N LEU A 127 -4.92 8.00 -3.04
CA LEU A 127 -4.62 7.10 -1.94
C LEU A 127 -4.00 7.89 -0.79
N VAL A 128 -4.69 7.92 0.34
CA VAL A 128 -4.24 8.60 1.56
C VAL A 128 -3.67 7.57 2.52
N VAL A 129 -2.37 7.67 2.77
CA VAL A 129 -1.61 6.80 3.68
C VAL A 129 -1.22 7.59 4.91
N ASN A 130 -1.70 7.20 6.09
CA ASN A 130 -1.25 7.80 7.33
C ASN A 130 0.15 7.30 7.71
N GLU A 131 0.97 8.17 8.31
CA GLU A 131 2.35 7.85 8.72
C GLU A 131 2.48 6.64 9.65
N LEU A 132 1.44 6.33 10.43
CA LEU A 132 1.39 5.17 11.33
C LEU A 132 1.12 3.86 10.56
N GLN A 133 0.65 3.95 9.32
CA GLN A 133 0.31 2.81 8.46
C GLN A 133 1.43 2.45 7.48
N ILE A 134 2.38 3.37 7.27
CA ILE A 134 3.47 3.24 6.29
C ILE A 134 4.26 1.95 6.52
N GLU A 135 4.67 1.67 7.77
CA GLU A 135 5.46 0.47 8.09
C GLU A 135 4.69 -0.81 7.74
N MET A 136 3.41 -0.87 8.08
CA MET A 136 2.57 -2.03 7.82
C MET A 136 2.35 -2.24 6.31
N LEU A 137 2.11 -1.16 5.57
CA LEU A 137 1.96 -1.19 4.11
C LEU A 137 3.25 -1.65 3.43
N ALA A 138 4.38 -1.05 3.77
CA ALA A 138 5.68 -1.43 3.22
C ALA A 138 6.00 -2.90 3.55
N ARG A 139 5.75 -3.32 4.79
CA ARG A 139 5.99 -4.70 5.23
C ARG A 139 5.07 -5.69 4.52
N ALA A 140 3.81 -5.37 4.30
CA ALA A 140 2.89 -6.22 3.53
C ALA A 140 3.39 -6.41 2.09
N ILE A 141 3.76 -5.32 1.42
CA ILE A 141 4.33 -5.32 0.07
C ILE A 141 5.59 -6.19 0.01
N ILE A 142 6.57 -5.92 0.87
CA ILE A 142 7.85 -6.64 0.93
C ILE A 142 7.61 -8.12 1.25
N HIS A 143 6.69 -8.42 2.17
CA HIS A 143 6.38 -9.80 2.53
C HIS A 143 5.75 -10.55 1.36
N ALA A 144 4.82 -9.93 0.62
CA ALA A 144 4.20 -10.57 -0.55
C ALA A 144 5.23 -10.87 -1.64
N ILE A 145 6.14 -9.93 -1.89
CA ILE A 145 7.27 -10.03 -2.82
C ILE A 145 8.21 -11.17 -2.42
N ASN A 146 8.61 -11.24 -1.15
CA ASN A 146 9.49 -12.27 -0.63
C ASN A 146 8.82 -13.66 -0.61
N ASN A 147 7.53 -13.73 -0.23
CA ASN A 147 6.77 -14.98 -0.22
C ASN A 147 6.50 -15.53 -1.62
N ALA A 148 6.52 -14.69 -2.66
CA ALA A 148 6.32 -15.13 -4.04
C ALA A 148 7.53 -15.89 -4.63
N GLU A 149 8.50 -16.27 -3.79
CA GLU A 149 9.75 -16.94 -4.15
C GLU A 149 10.52 -16.19 -5.24
N MET A 150 10.83 -14.92 -4.99
CA MET A 150 11.98 -14.26 -5.65
C MET A 150 13.30 -14.65 -4.96
N ARG A 151 13.45 -15.94 -4.63
CA ARG A 151 14.72 -16.55 -4.23
C ARG A 151 15.15 -17.42 -5.40
N GLU A 152 16.24 -17.02 -6.01
CA GLU A 152 16.99 -17.79 -7.02
C GLU A 152 17.35 -19.20 -6.52
#